data_AF-A0A933RLU4-F1
#
_entry.id   AF-A0A933RLU4-F1
#
_cell.length_a   1.000
_cell.length_b   1.000
_cell.length_c   1.000
_cell.angle_alpha   90.00
_cell.angle_beta   90.00
_cell.angle_gamma   90.00
#
_symmetry.space_group_name_H-M   'P 1'
#
loop_
_entity.id
_entity.type
_entity.pdbx_description
1 polymer ?
#
loop_
_entity_poly.entity_id
_entity_poly.type
_entity_poly.pdbx_seq_one_letter_code
_entity_poly.pdbx_strand_id
1 'polypeptide(L)'
;MLIKKEQIPILILNVCAVIFYAALFASRKNYEFLLYIGVIIFFLVVILATDKKVNYPNDVLWGLTLWALLHMSGGGLYIGGVKLYEIILVPISNEYEIFRYDQFVHIVGFGVATLVMYHLIRPKLRPDLKKSVGL
;
A
#
# COMPACT_ATOMS: atom_id res chain seq x y z
N MET A 1 -1.66 15.99 19.67
CA MET A 1 -1.46 16.17 18.21
C MET A 1 -2.20 15.07 17.46
N LEU A 2 -2.83 15.34 16.32
CA LEU A 2 -3.53 14.31 15.52
C LEU A 2 -2.58 13.34 14.80
N ILE A 3 -1.35 13.80 14.55
CA ILE A 3 -0.31 13.10 13.79
C ILE A 3 0.99 13.22 14.57
N LYS A 4 1.79 12.16 14.65
CA LYS A 4 3.13 12.21 15.29
C LYS A 4 4.12 12.92 14.37
N LYS A 5 5.14 13.59 14.93
CA LYS A 5 6.15 14.30 14.12
C LYS A 5 6.81 13.38 13.08
N GLU A 6 7.07 12.12 13.45
CA GLU A 6 7.69 11.11 12.60
C GLU A 6 6.80 10.63 11.43
N GLN A 7 5.47 10.84 11.52
CA GLN A 7 4.51 10.46 10.48
C GLN A 7 4.29 11.58 9.45
N ILE A 8 4.78 12.80 9.72
CA ILE A 8 4.64 13.94 8.80
C ILE A 8 5.27 13.66 7.43
N PRO A 9 6.51 13.11 7.33
CA PRO A 9 7.10 12.76 6.03
C PRO A 9 6.26 11.76 5.24
N ILE A 10 5.69 10.77 5.93
CA ILE A 10 4.83 9.75 5.33
C ILE A 10 3.58 10.41 4.74
N LEU A 11 2.92 11.29 5.51
CA LEU A 11 1.73 11.98 5.03
C LEU A 11 2.04 12.86 3.82
N ILE A 12 3.11 13.65 3.88
CA ILE A 12 3.52 14.53 2.77
C ILE A 12 3.74 13.69 1.51
N LEU A 13 4.48 12.58 1.62
CA LEU A 13 4.74 11.70 0.48
C LEU A 13 3.44 11.15 -0.13
N ASN A 14 2.51 10.67 0.70
CA ASN A 14 1.23 10.15 0.21
C ASN A 14 0.40 11.24 -0.48
N VAL A 15 0.33 12.45 0.08
CA VAL A 15 -0.41 13.56 -0.52
C VAL A 15 0.20 13.96 -1.86
N CYS A 16 1.52 14.12 -1.92
CA CYS A 16 2.23 14.40 -3.18
C CYS A 16 2.01 13.30 -4.21
N ALA A 17 2.08 12.02 -3.81
CA ALA A 17 1.87 10.89 -4.69
C ALA A 17 0.43 10.84 -5.22
N VAL A 18 -0.57 11.03 -4.36
CA VAL A 18 -1.99 11.06 -4.75
C VAL A 18 -2.24 12.18 -5.77
N ILE A 19 -1.72 13.39 -5.54
CA ILE A 19 -1.87 14.49 -6.48
C ILE A 19 -1.21 14.16 -7.82
N PHE A 20 0.02 13.66 -7.80
CA PHE A 20 0.76 13.28 -8.99
C PHE A 20 0.02 12.22 -9.82
N TYR A 21 -0.36 11.10 -9.19
CA TYR A 21 -1.04 10.01 -9.89
C TYR A 21 -2.47 10.38 -10.31
N ALA A 22 -3.18 11.20 -9.54
CA ALA A 22 -4.50 11.69 -9.94
C ALA A 22 -4.42 12.52 -11.21
N ALA A 23 -3.47 13.44 -11.29
CA ALA A 23 -3.21 14.23 -12.50
C ALA A 23 -2.82 13.32 -13.68
N LEU A 24 -1.93 12.34 -13.45
CA LEU A 24 -1.49 11.39 -14.47
C LEU A 24 -2.65 10.59 -15.03
N PHE A 25 -3.49 9.96 -14.20
CA PHE A 25 -4.60 9.14 -14.66
C PHE A 25 -5.74 9.95 -15.26
N ALA A 26 -6.04 11.13 -14.72
CA ALA A 26 -7.02 12.04 -15.30
C ALA A 26 -6.61 12.48 -16.71
N SER A 27 -5.33 12.84 -16.92
CA SER A 27 -4.83 13.24 -18.23
C SER A 27 -4.96 12.14 -19.29
N ARG A 28 -4.92 10.87 -18.86
CA ARG A 28 -5.05 9.68 -19.70
C ARG A 28 -6.46 9.11 -19.76
N LYS A 29 -7.45 9.76 -19.12
CA LYS A 29 -8.84 9.28 -18.99
C LYS A 29 -8.92 7.84 -18.45
N ASN A 30 -7.99 7.46 -17.58
CA ASN A 30 -7.97 6.15 -16.96
C ASN A 30 -8.84 6.15 -15.69
N TYR A 31 -10.15 5.99 -15.89
CA TYR A 31 -11.15 6.08 -14.82
C TYR A 31 -11.06 4.96 -13.79
N GLU A 32 -10.62 3.77 -14.21
CA GLU A 32 -10.40 2.63 -13.32
C GLU A 32 -9.34 2.96 -12.27
N PHE A 33 -8.18 3.48 -12.71
CA PHE A 33 -7.12 3.87 -11.79
C PHE A 33 -7.45 5.14 -10.98
N LEU A 34 -8.29 6.03 -11.51
CA LEU A 34 -8.79 7.16 -10.75
C LEU A 34 -9.71 6.71 -9.58
N LEU A 35 -10.51 5.66 -9.79
CA LEU A 35 -11.30 5.04 -8.73
C LEU A 35 -10.39 4.43 -7.66
N TYR A 36 -9.31 3.76 -8.04
CA TYR A 36 -8.32 3.23 -7.08
C TYR A 36 -7.64 4.33 -6.25
N ILE A 37 -7.41 5.52 -6.81
CA ILE A 37 -6.98 6.67 -5.99
C ILE A 37 -8.02 7.03 -4.94
N GLY A 38 -9.31 6.99 -5.28
CA GLY A 38 -10.39 7.18 -4.31
C GLY A 38 -10.31 6.18 -3.16
N VAL A 39 -10.02 4.91 -3.45
CA VAL A 39 -9.81 3.86 -2.43
C VAL A 39 -8.59 4.15 -1.56
N ILE A 40 -7.47 4.60 -2.15
CA ILE A 40 -6.26 4.99 -1.40
C ILE A 40 -6.56 6.17 -0.47
N ILE A 41 -7.26 7.21 -0.95
CA ILE A 41 -7.65 8.35 -0.13
C ILE A 41 -8.55 7.91 1.02
N PHE A 42 -9.53 7.04 0.76
CA PHE A 42 -10.41 6.49 1.79
C PHE A 42 -9.60 5.80 2.88
N PHE A 43 -8.69 4.89 2.53
CA PHE A 43 -7.87 4.19 3.53
C PHE A 43 -6.87 5.11 4.23
N LEU A 44 -6.30 6.11 3.55
CA LEU A 44 -5.45 7.12 4.17
C LEU A 44 -6.21 7.87 5.28
N VAL A 45 -7.44 8.29 5.01
CA VAL A 45 -8.31 8.94 6.01
C VAL A 45 -8.63 8.01 7.16
N VAL A 46 -8.97 6.74 6.89
CA VAL A 46 -9.25 5.73 7.94
C VAL A 46 -8.04 5.50 8.83
N ILE A 47 -6.83 5.37 8.26
CA ILE A 47 -5.59 5.20 9.02
C ILE A 47 -5.31 6.43 9.88
N LEU A 48 -5.40 7.64 9.32
CA LEU A 48 -5.21 8.88 10.08
C LEU A 48 -6.23 9.02 11.23
N ALA A 49 -7.49 8.70 10.98
CA ALA A 49 -8.56 8.76 12.00
C ALA A 49 -8.36 7.74 13.12
N THR A 50 -7.76 6.58 12.82
CA THR A 50 -7.58 5.48 13.77
C THR A 50 -6.19 5.42 14.42
N ASP A 51 -5.22 6.20 13.93
CA ASP A 51 -3.82 6.10 14.36
C ASP A 51 -3.62 6.31 15.86
N LYS A 52 -4.32 7.27 16.49
CA LYS A 52 -4.23 7.46 17.94
C LYS A 52 -4.67 6.25 18.75
N LYS A 53 -5.64 5.49 18.23
CA LYS A 53 -6.24 4.35 18.93
C LYS A 53 -5.45 3.08 18.70
N VAL A 54 -5.01 2.86 17.47
CA VAL A 54 -4.30 1.64 17.06
C VAL A 54 -2.80 1.77 17.31
N ASN A 55 -2.29 3.00 17.30
CA ASN A 55 -0.88 3.34 17.44
C ASN A 55 -0.03 2.59 16.40
N TYR A 56 -0.32 2.79 15.11
CA TYR A 56 0.37 2.08 14.04
C TYR A 56 1.88 2.38 14.10
N PRO A 57 2.74 1.34 14.00
CA PRO A 57 4.18 1.57 13.88
C PRO A 57 4.51 2.26 12.56
N ASN A 58 5.54 3.11 12.57
CA ASN A 58 5.95 3.83 11.37
C ASN A 58 6.37 2.89 10.24
N ASP A 59 6.98 1.74 10.56
CA ASP A 59 7.40 0.75 9.56
C ASP A 59 6.22 0.19 8.76
N VAL A 60 5.08 -0.02 9.43
CA VAL A 60 3.84 -0.48 8.79
C VAL A 60 3.24 0.62 7.91
N LEU A 61 3.29 1.88 8.36
CA LEU A 61 2.82 3.02 7.58
C LEU A 61 3.68 3.29 6.33
N TRP A 62 5.00 3.13 6.44
CA TRP A 62 5.91 3.13 5.31
C TRP A 62 5.62 1.97 4.35
N GLY A 63 5.35 0.78 4.87
CA GLY A 63 4.91 -0.36 4.06
C GLY A 63 3.65 -0.07 3.26
N LEU A 64 2.64 0.56 3.89
CA LEU A 64 1.39 0.95 3.19
C LEU A 64 1.66 1.98 2.10
N THR A 65 2.56 2.93 2.38
CA THR A 65 2.96 3.98 1.42
C THR A 65 3.71 3.38 0.23
N LEU A 66 4.65 2.47 0.50
CA LEU A 66 5.37 1.75 -0.54
C LEU A 66 4.41 0.94 -1.42
N TRP A 67 3.48 0.21 -0.80
CA TRP A 67 2.47 -0.55 -1.55
C TRP A 67 1.60 0.36 -2.41
N ALA A 68 1.10 1.49 -1.88
CA ALA A 68 0.31 2.45 -2.64
C ALA A 68 1.09 3.01 -3.85
N LEU A 69 2.36 3.37 -3.65
CA LEU A 69 3.25 3.84 -4.73
C LEU A 69 3.47 2.78 -5.79
N LEU A 70 3.80 1.55 -5.39
CA LEU A 70 3.99 0.43 -6.32
C LEU A 70 2.73 0.14 -7.13
N HIS A 71 1.56 0.16 -6.49
CA HIS A 71 0.27 -0.13 -7.13
C HIS A 71 -0.13 0.95 -8.14
N MET A 72 -0.01 2.23 -7.76
CA MET A 72 -0.27 3.34 -8.69
C MET A 72 0.74 3.36 -9.84
N SER A 73 2.01 3.04 -9.56
CA SER A 73 3.04 2.90 -10.60
C SER A 73 2.68 1.79 -11.59
N GLY A 74 2.20 0.65 -11.09
CA GLY A 74 1.85 -0.53 -11.88
C GLY A 74 0.87 -0.25 -13.00
N GLY A 75 -0.15 0.57 -12.75
CA GLY A 75 -1.12 0.98 -13.77
C GLY A 75 -0.83 2.29 -14.48
N GLY A 76 0.03 3.13 -13.88
CA GLY A 76 0.33 4.47 -14.37
C GLY A 76 1.57 4.55 -15.25
N LEU A 77 2.50 3.61 -15.13
CA LEU A 77 3.77 3.67 -15.85
C LEU A 77 3.83 2.60 -16.94
N TYR A 78 4.57 2.94 -18.00
CA TYR A 78 4.80 2.07 -19.14
C TYR A 78 6.30 2.04 -19.41
N ILE A 79 6.83 0.85 -19.67
CA ILE A 79 8.24 0.64 -20.05
C ILE A 79 8.24 -0.04 -21.41
N GLY A 80 8.83 0.61 -22.42
CA GLY A 80 8.82 0.09 -23.80
C GLY A 80 7.42 -0.07 -24.39
N GLY A 81 6.44 0.73 -23.95
CA GLY A 81 5.04 0.63 -24.37
C GLY A 81 4.22 -0.44 -23.64
N VAL A 82 4.85 -1.25 -22.79
CA VAL A 82 4.18 -2.28 -21.98
C VAL A 82 3.81 -1.68 -20.62
N LYS A 83 2.59 -1.93 -20.14
CA LYS A 83 2.14 -1.47 -18.82
C LYS A 83 2.98 -2.14 -17.74
N LEU A 84 3.40 -1.40 -16.72
CA LEU A 84 4.29 -1.92 -15.68
C LEU A 84 3.74 -3.20 -15.02
N TYR A 85 2.43 -3.30 -14.80
CA TYR A 85 1.78 -4.52 -14.30
C TYR A 85 1.97 -5.77 -15.16
N GLU A 86 2.11 -5.61 -16.46
CA GLU A 86 2.22 -6.72 -17.42
C GLU A 86 3.66 -7.26 -17.51
N ILE A 87 4.64 -6.54 -16.96
CA ILE A 87 6.05 -6.91 -17.02
C ILE A 87 6.33 -8.13 -16.15
N ILE A 88 6.93 -9.17 -16.76
CA ILE A 88 7.50 -10.32 -16.07
C ILE A 88 8.82 -9.89 -15.43
N LEU A 89 8.92 -10.00 -14.10
CA LEU A 89 10.15 -9.63 -13.39
C LEU A 89 11.20 -10.74 -13.47
N VAL A 90 10.76 -11.99 -13.30
CA VAL A 90 11.61 -13.17 -13.43
C VAL A 90 10.83 -14.23 -14.20
N PRO A 91 11.30 -14.65 -15.39
CA PRO A 91 10.62 -15.68 -16.17
C PRO A 91 10.89 -17.06 -15.57
N ILE A 92 10.04 -17.48 -14.63
CA ILE A 92 10.17 -18.76 -13.93
C ILE A 92 9.54 -19.92 -14.73
N SER A 93 8.67 -19.61 -15.70
CA SER A 93 8.06 -20.58 -16.61
C SER A 93 8.08 -20.06 -18.05
N ASN A 94 8.23 -20.99 -19.00
CA ASN A 94 8.16 -20.70 -20.44
C ASN A 94 6.71 -20.70 -20.97
N GLU A 95 5.78 -21.27 -20.22
CA GLU A 95 4.37 -21.45 -20.62
C GLU A 95 3.43 -20.51 -19.85
N TYR A 96 3.80 -20.19 -18.61
CA TYR A 96 2.99 -19.37 -17.72
C TYR A 96 3.69 -18.06 -17.36
N GLU A 97 2.93 -16.99 -17.33
CA GLU A 97 3.40 -15.66 -16.96
C GLU A 97 3.48 -15.51 -15.43
N ILE A 98 4.44 -16.22 -14.84
CA ILE A 98 4.70 -16.26 -13.39
C ILE A 98 5.69 -15.16 -13.02
N PHE A 99 5.47 -14.59 -11.83
CA PHE A 99 6.25 -13.52 -11.20
C PHE A 99 6.27 -12.20 -11.99
N ARG A 100 5.07 -11.77 -12.38
CA ARG A 100 4.83 -10.42 -12.89
C ARG A 100 4.99 -9.36 -11.80
N TYR A 101 5.23 -8.12 -12.23
CA TYR A 101 5.23 -6.97 -11.34
C TYR A 101 3.93 -6.89 -10.53
N ASP A 102 2.79 -7.17 -11.16
CA ASP A 102 1.50 -7.27 -10.47
C ASP A 102 1.53 -8.23 -9.27
N GLN A 103 2.03 -9.45 -9.46
CA GLN A 103 2.09 -10.45 -8.41
C GLN A 103 3.04 -10.02 -7.29
N PHE A 104 4.17 -9.40 -7.63
CA PHE A 104 5.10 -8.85 -6.64
C PHE A 104 4.45 -7.74 -5.79
N VAL A 105 3.77 -6.79 -6.42
CA VAL A 105 3.04 -5.72 -5.71
C VAL A 105 2.02 -6.30 -4.74
N HIS A 106 1.30 -7.36 -5.15
CA HIS A 106 0.33 -8.02 -4.30
C HIS A 106 0.97 -8.82 -3.16
N ILE A 107 2.11 -9.48 -3.36
CA ILE A 107 2.86 -10.13 -2.27
C ILE A 107 3.24 -9.10 -1.19
N VAL A 108 3.81 -7.96 -1.60
CA VAL A 108 4.16 -6.86 -0.68
C VAL A 108 2.91 -6.33 0.02
N GLY A 109 1.85 -6.07 -0.76
CA GLY A 109 0.60 -5.53 -0.26
C GLY A 109 -0.08 -6.42 0.78
N PHE A 110 -0.24 -7.71 0.49
CA PHE A 110 -0.82 -8.66 1.43
C PHE A 110 0.04 -8.86 2.68
N GLY A 111 1.37 -8.82 2.54
CA GLY A 111 2.28 -8.85 3.69
C GLY A 111 2.07 -7.65 4.62
N VAL A 112 2.07 -6.43 4.06
CA VAL A 112 1.83 -5.21 4.82
C VAL A 112 0.43 -5.18 5.42
N ALA A 113 -0.60 -5.56 4.66
CA ALA A 113 -1.98 -5.62 5.15
C ALA A 113 -2.11 -6.60 6.33
N THR A 114 -1.39 -7.72 6.30
CA THR A 114 -1.33 -8.68 7.40
C THR A 114 -0.74 -8.03 8.66
N LEU A 115 0.34 -7.25 8.53
CA LEU A 115 0.93 -6.51 9.65
C LEU A 115 -0.04 -5.45 10.20
N VAL A 116 -0.74 -4.71 9.34
CA VAL A 116 -1.79 -3.77 9.75
C VAL A 116 -2.87 -4.49 10.57
N MET A 117 -3.37 -5.62 10.07
CA MET A 117 -4.38 -6.42 10.76
C MET A 117 -3.88 -6.96 12.10
N TYR A 118 -2.62 -7.39 12.18
CA TYR A 118 -2.00 -7.79 13.43
C TYR A 118 -2.04 -6.65 14.46
N HIS A 119 -1.65 -5.43 14.09
CA HIS A 119 -1.69 -4.28 15.01
C HIS A 119 -3.11 -3.88 15.41
N LEU A 120 -4.10 -4.07 14.53
CA LEU A 120 -5.52 -3.84 14.83
C LEU A 120 -6.07 -4.83 15.86
N ILE A 121 -5.70 -6.11 15.75
CA ILE A 121 -6.25 -7.19 16.56
C ILE A 121 -5.47 -7.34 17.89
N ARG A 122 -4.17 -7.06 17.89
CA ARG A 122 -3.27 -7.25 19.06
C ARG A 122 -3.82 -6.71 20.39
N PRO A 123 -4.40 -5.50 20.48
CA PRO A 123 -4.96 -5.00 21.75
C PRO A 123 -6.12 -5.86 22.28
N LYS A 124 -6.86 -6.52 21.39
CA LYS A 124 -8.04 -7.35 21.69
C LYS A 124 -7.72 -8.83 21.93
N LEU A 125 -6.47 -9.26 21.71
CA LEU A 125 -6.08 -10.65 21.97
C LEU A 125 -6.17 -10.99 23.47
N ARG A 126 -6.59 -12.22 23.76
CA ARG A 126 -6.63 -12.75 25.12
C ARG A 126 -5.22 -12.80 25.74
N PRO A 127 -5.07 -12.68 27.08
CA PRO A 127 -3.77 -12.65 27.74
C PRO A 127 -2.90 -13.91 27.52
N ASP A 128 -3.53 -15.09 27.43
CA ASP A 128 -2.86 -16.37 27.15
C ASP A 128 -2.17 -16.39 25.79
N LEU A 129 -2.83 -15.80 24.78
CA LEU A 129 -2.30 -15.72 23.42
C LEU A 129 -1.14 -14.73 23.32
N LYS A 130 -1.16 -13.61 24.07
CA LYS A 130 -0.06 -12.64 24.10
C LYS A 130 1.25 -13.31 24.52
N LYS A 131 1.21 -14.16 25.57
CA LYS A 131 2.37 -14.92 26.07
C LYS A 131 2.95 -15.91 25.04
N SER A 132 2.10 -16.58 24.27
CA SER A 132 2.54 -17.57 23.28
C SER A 132 3.27 -16.98 22.08
N VAL A 133 3.08 -15.69 21.78
CA VAL A 133 3.79 -14.98 20.70
C VAL A 133 5.06 -14.26 21.19
N GLY A 134 5.48 -14.51 22.43
CA GLY A 134 6.66 -13.87 23.02
C GLY A 134 6.47 -12.39 23.33
N LEU A 135 5.27 -11.97 23.72
CA LEU A 135 4.91 -10.59 24.08
C LEU A 135 4.58 -10.43 25.56
#